data_AF-A0A3B8U051-F1
#
_entry.id   AF-A0A3B8U051-F1
#
_cell.length_a   1.000
_cell.length_b   1.000
_cell.length_c   1.000
_cell.angle_alpha   90.00
_cell.angle_beta   90.00
_cell.angle_gamma   90.00
#
_symmetry.space_group_name_H-M   'P 1'
#
loop_
_entity.id
_entity.type
_entity.pdbx_description
1 polymer ?
#
loop_
_entity_poly.entity_id
_entity_poly.type
_entity_poly.pdbx_seq_one_letter_code
_entity_poly.pdbx_strand_id
1 'polypeptide(L)'
;MTQKDFYDYREDENTRQVSLVRLLRCALMRWKLILLAGVVLGGLMGAYKILSIHSKKDQMIKEYDSYKTKQEVYKASVEQYKSTISNLQQAIDEKQDYIKNSLKMNLDYVRCPESFAELTVAGTGEKPLTTAETVSIMNALYDEVYFGNSVSEIAEKRGMNSEYLRELISVKITPAASVVRVIVRAEDTENAKAIKGELL
;
A
#
# COMPACT_ATOMS: atom_id res chain seq x y z
N MET A 1 43.58 -37.16 -61.35
CA MET A 1 42.80 -38.26 -61.94
C MET A 1 42.69 -37.96 -63.43
N THR A 2 43.52 -38.62 -64.24
CA THR A 2 43.84 -38.23 -65.63
C THR A 2 42.88 -38.92 -66.61
N GLN A 3 42.60 -38.27 -67.74
CA GLN A 3 41.55 -38.58 -68.73
C GLN A 3 41.58 -40.00 -69.37
N LYS A 4 42.56 -40.84 -69.02
CA LYS A 4 42.74 -42.19 -69.58
C LYS A 4 41.88 -43.27 -68.90
N ASP A 5 41.30 -43.03 -67.73
CA ASP A 5 40.62 -44.07 -66.94
C ASP A 5 39.14 -44.30 -67.31
N PHE A 6 38.60 -43.52 -68.26
CA PHE A 6 37.17 -43.53 -68.63
C PHE A 6 36.81 -44.40 -69.84
N TYR A 7 37.80 -44.95 -70.53
CA TYR A 7 37.60 -45.70 -71.77
C TYR A 7 38.08 -47.14 -71.62
N ASP A 8 37.23 -48.10 -71.97
CA ASP A 8 37.60 -49.50 -72.12
C ASP A 8 37.91 -49.73 -73.61
N TYR A 9 39.08 -50.30 -73.92
CA TYR A 9 39.50 -50.50 -75.31
C TYR A 9 39.30 -51.97 -75.67
N ARG A 10 38.36 -52.24 -76.57
CA ARG A 10 38.17 -53.57 -77.18
C ARG A 10 38.73 -53.54 -78.60
N GLU A 11 39.69 -54.42 -78.86
CA GLU A 11 40.54 -54.43 -80.08
C GLU A 11 39.78 -54.80 -81.36
N ASP A 12 38.56 -55.29 -81.22
CA ASP A 12 37.71 -55.86 -82.27
C ASP A 12 36.94 -54.82 -83.10
N GLU A 13 36.74 -53.59 -82.59
CA GLU A 13 35.92 -52.57 -83.28
C GLU A 13 36.52 -51.14 -83.32
N ASN A 14 37.77 -50.95 -82.86
CA ASN A 14 38.51 -49.67 -82.94
C ASN A 14 37.72 -48.41 -82.50
N THR A 15 36.77 -48.56 -81.57
CA THR A 15 35.94 -47.47 -81.05
C THR A 15 36.03 -47.37 -79.53
N ARG A 16 36.30 -46.16 -79.04
CA ARG A 16 36.31 -45.84 -77.61
C ARG A 16 34.87 -45.66 -77.13
N GLN A 17 34.33 -46.65 -76.44
CA GLN A 17 33.02 -46.52 -75.80
C GLN A 17 33.16 -46.13 -74.33
N VAL A 18 32.34 -45.18 -73.91
CA VAL A 18 32.32 -44.67 -72.53
C VAL A 18 31.64 -45.70 -71.63
N SER A 19 32.35 -46.21 -70.63
CA SER A 19 31.77 -47.18 -69.70
C SER A 19 30.75 -46.52 -68.77
N LEU A 20 29.46 -46.72 -69.04
CA LEU A 20 28.34 -46.19 -68.24
C LEU A 20 28.42 -46.57 -66.76
N VAL A 21 28.87 -47.79 -66.47
CA VAL A 21 28.96 -48.33 -65.10
C VAL A 21 30.02 -47.59 -64.28
N ARG A 22 31.16 -47.23 -64.89
CA ARG A 22 32.21 -46.46 -64.20
C ARG A 22 31.79 -45.00 -63.99
N LEU A 23 31.08 -44.40 -64.94
CA LEU A 23 30.49 -43.07 -64.76
C LEU A 23 29.45 -43.04 -63.64
N LEU A 24 28.56 -44.04 -63.58
CA LEU A 24 27.58 -44.19 -62.51
C LEU A 24 28.25 -44.35 -61.14
N ARG A 25 29.32 -45.16 -61.05
CA ARG A 25 30.10 -45.29 -59.80
C ARG A 25 30.81 -44.00 -59.41
N CYS A 26 31.37 -43.27 -60.37
CA CYS A 26 31.98 -41.95 -60.12
C CYS A 26 30.96 -40.91 -59.67
N ALA A 27 29.79 -40.87 -60.30
CA ALA A 27 28.68 -40.02 -59.88
C ALA A 27 28.26 -40.38 -58.45
N LEU A 28 28.02 -41.66 -58.16
CA LEU A 28 27.61 -42.13 -56.84
C LEU A 28 28.63 -41.81 -55.73
N MET A 29 29.93 -41.88 -56.03
CA MET A 29 30.99 -41.49 -55.09
C MET A 29 30.99 -39.99 -54.77
N ARG A 30 30.68 -39.12 -55.75
CA ARG A 30 30.55 -37.67 -55.51
C ARG A 30 29.33 -37.32 -54.63
N TRP A 31 28.22 -38.05 -54.80
CA TRP A 31 27.03 -37.85 -53.98
C TRP A 31 27.25 -38.21 -52.50
N LYS A 32 28.07 -39.24 -52.23
CA LYS A 32 28.50 -39.57 -50.86
C LYS A 32 29.31 -38.45 -50.20
N LEU A 33 30.14 -37.75 -50.97
CA LEU A 33 30.95 -36.64 -50.47
C LEU A 33 30.07 -35.42 -50.10
N ILE A 34 29.04 -35.14 -50.89
CA ILE A 34 28.06 -34.08 -50.63
C ILE A 34 27.24 -34.39 -49.36
N LEU A 35 26.78 -35.65 -49.21
CA LEU A 35 26.07 -36.08 -48.01
C LEU A 35 26.96 -35.97 -46.76
N LEU A 36 28.23 -36.36 -46.85
CA LEU A 36 29.16 -36.26 -45.74
C LEU A 36 29.39 -34.80 -45.33
N ALA A 37 29.57 -33.89 -46.29
CA ALA A 37 29.68 -32.46 -46.01
C ALA A 37 28.41 -31.90 -45.33
N GLY A 38 27.23 -32.32 -45.77
CA GLY A 38 25.96 -31.93 -45.16
C GLY A 38 25.82 -32.39 -43.71
N VAL A 39 26.23 -33.63 -43.40
CA VAL A 39 26.22 -34.16 -42.03
C VAL A 39 27.18 -33.39 -41.12
N VAL A 40 28.37 -33.07 -41.60
CA VAL A 40 29.37 -32.32 -40.81
C VAL A 40 28.89 -30.90 -40.53
N LEU A 41 28.35 -30.20 -41.53
CA LEU A 41 27.79 -28.85 -41.34
C LEU A 41 26.56 -28.85 -40.44
N GLY A 42 25.67 -29.84 -40.60
CA GLY A 42 24.49 -30.01 -39.74
C GLY A 42 24.88 -30.27 -38.28
N GLY A 43 25.89 -31.11 -38.05
CA GLY A 43 26.44 -31.37 -36.72
C GLY A 43 27.05 -30.13 -36.07
N LEU A 44 27.82 -29.34 -36.83
CA LEU A 44 28.41 -28.07 -36.38
C LEU A 44 27.34 -27.04 -35.98
N MET A 45 26.30 -26.85 -36.81
CA MET A 45 25.21 -25.92 -36.50
C MET A 45 24.38 -26.40 -35.30
N GLY A 46 24.14 -27.71 -35.18
CA GLY A 46 23.46 -28.30 -34.02
C GLY A 46 24.24 -28.09 -32.72
N ALA A 47 25.54 -28.39 -32.72
CA ALA A 47 26.42 -28.18 -31.57
C ALA A 47 26.52 -26.71 -31.18
N TYR A 48 26.65 -25.80 -32.15
CA TYR A 48 26.69 -24.35 -31.90
C TYR A 48 25.40 -23.85 -31.24
N LYS A 49 24.23 -24.31 -31.72
CA LYS A 49 22.94 -23.92 -31.16
C LYS A 49 22.77 -24.39 -29.71
N ILE A 50 23.19 -25.63 -29.41
CA ILE A 50 23.13 -26.18 -28.05
C ILE A 50 24.06 -25.39 -27.12
N LEU A 51 25.30 -25.12 -27.54
CA LEU A 51 26.26 -24.34 -26.75
C LEU A 51 25.79 -22.90 -26.52
N SER A 52 25.17 -22.28 -27.52
CA SER A 52 24.60 -20.92 -27.41
C SER A 52 23.42 -20.84 -26.44
N ILE A 53 22.58 -21.87 -26.40
CA ILE A 53 21.49 -21.96 -25.43
C ILE A 53 22.04 -22.23 -24.04
N HIS A 54 23.05 -23.10 -23.91
CA HIS A 54 23.66 -23.41 -22.62
C HIS A 54 24.37 -22.20 -22.02
N SER A 55 25.08 -21.41 -22.84
CA SER A 55 25.77 -20.19 -22.39
C SER A 55 24.80 -19.09 -21.94
N LYS A 56 23.56 -19.09 -22.43
CA LYS A 56 22.51 -18.14 -22.03
C LYS A 56 21.54 -18.69 -20.98
N LYS A 57 21.67 -19.96 -20.59
CA LYS A 57 20.76 -20.64 -19.66
C LYS A 57 20.73 -19.93 -18.30
N ASP A 58 21.90 -19.62 -17.75
CA ASP A 58 21.99 -18.96 -16.44
C ASP A 58 21.42 -17.54 -16.47
N GLN A 59 21.56 -16.83 -17.59
CA GLN A 59 20.95 -15.51 -17.78
C GLN A 59 19.42 -15.61 -17.87
N MET A 60 18.89 -16.56 -18.64
CA MET A 60 17.44 -16.80 -18.73
C MET A 60 16.83 -17.19 -17.37
N ILE A 61 17.52 -18.03 -16.59
CA ILE A 61 17.06 -18.40 -15.24
C ILE A 61 17.00 -17.17 -14.33
N LYS A 62 18.05 -16.33 -14.33
CA LYS A 62 18.08 -15.07 -13.57
C LYS A 62 16.99 -14.10 -14.00
N GLU A 63 16.73 -13.97 -15.30
CA GLU A 63 15.66 -13.12 -15.83
C GLU A 63 14.28 -13.63 -15.41
N TYR A 64 14.07 -14.94 -15.42
CA TYR A 64 12.82 -15.57 -14.97
C TYR A 64 12.60 -15.40 -13.46
N ASP A 65 13.63 -15.60 -12.65
CA ASP A 65 13.56 -15.40 -11.19
C ASP A 65 13.31 -13.92 -10.84
N SER A 66 13.95 -12.99 -11.56
CA SER A 66 13.69 -11.56 -11.42
C SER A 66 12.25 -11.20 -11.80
N TYR A 67 11.74 -11.76 -12.90
CA TYR A 67 10.36 -11.57 -13.31
C TYR A 67 9.37 -12.10 -12.26
N LYS A 68 9.60 -13.31 -11.74
CA LYS A 68 8.76 -13.91 -10.70
C LYS A 68 8.76 -13.05 -9.43
N THR A 69 9.93 -12.61 -8.99
CA THR A 69 10.07 -11.71 -7.83
C THR A 69 9.32 -10.40 -8.06
N LYS A 70 9.47 -9.77 -9.23
CA LYS A 70 8.74 -8.55 -9.58
C LYS A 70 7.23 -8.77 -9.59
N GLN A 71 6.76 -9.93 -10.04
CA GLN A 71 5.35 -10.27 -10.04
C GLN A 71 4.80 -10.43 -8.62
N GLU A 72 5.56 -11.07 -7.72
CA GLU A 72 5.19 -11.23 -6.31
C GLU A 72 5.15 -9.87 -5.60
N VAL A 73 6.16 -9.03 -5.81
CA VAL A 73 6.18 -7.65 -5.28
C VAL A 73 4.99 -6.85 -5.81
N TYR A 74 4.69 -6.93 -7.11
CA TYR A 74 3.55 -6.22 -7.69
C TYR A 74 2.22 -6.66 -7.06
N LYS A 75 2.02 -7.97 -6.88
CA LYS A 75 0.82 -8.50 -6.20
C LYS A 75 0.71 -8.00 -4.77
N ALA A 76 1.81 -8.03 -4.01
CA ALA A 76 1.85 -7.52 -2.64
C ALA A 76 1.51 -6.02 -2.59
N SER A 77 2.08 -5.21 -3.49
CA SER A 77 1.77 -3.78 -3.58
C SER A 77 0.30 -3.52 -3.89
N VAL A 78 -0.30 -4.28 -4.81
CA VAL A 78 -1.74 -4.17 -5.14
C VAL A 78 -2.61 -4.47 -3.93
N GLU A 79 -2.28 -5.50 -3.15
CA GLU A 79 -3.01 -5.85 -1.94
C GLU A 79 -2.89 -4.75 -0.87
N GLN A 80 -1.69 -4.21 -0.69
CA GLN A 80 -1.45 -3.08 0.20
C GLN A 80 -2.26 -1.84 -0.22
N TYR A 81 -2.30 -1.52 -1.52
CA TYR A 81 -3.11 -0.40 -2.01
C TYR A 81 -4.60 -0.63 -1.79
N LYS A 82 -5.12 -1.84 -1.99
CA LYS A 82 -6.53 -2.17 -1.70
C LYS A 82 -6.87 -1.97 -0.23
N SER A 83 -6.03 -2.45 0.67
CA SER A 83 -6.20 -2.24 2.12
C SER A 83 -6.17 -0.74 2.45
N THR A 84 -5.22 0.00 1.89
CA THR A 84 -5.11 1.45 2.08
C THR A 84 -6.37 2.19 1.61
N ILE A 85 -6.89 1.84 0.42
CA ILE A 85 -8.12 2.44 -0.11
C ILE A 85 -9.31 2.14 0.81
N SER A 86 -9.43 0.89 1.31
CA SER A 86 -10.49 0.51 2.24
C SER A 86 -10.44 1.33 3.54
N ASN A 87 -9.24 1.48 4.12
CA ASN A 87 -9.05 2.27 5.33
C ASN A 87 -9.36 3.75 5.11
N LEU A 88 -8.97 4.30 3.96
CA LEU A 88 -9.29 5.68 3.59
C LEU A 88 -10.79 5.88 3.40
N GLN A 89 -11.49 4.92 2.77
CA GLN A 89 -12.93 4.98 2.62
C GLN A 89 -13.64 4.96 3.97
N GLN A 90 -13.22 4.06 4.87
CA GLN A 90 -13.76 4.02 6.23
C GLN A 90 -13.52 5.34 6.96
N ALA A 91 -12.31 5.91 6.88
CA ALA A 91 -12.01 7.19 7.50
C ALA A 91 -12.87 8.33 6.93
N ILE A 92 -13.16 8.32 5.61
CA ILE A 92 -14.07 9.28 4.99
C ILE A 92 -15.48 9.12 5.53
N ASP A 93 -15.99 7.89 5.62
CA ASP A 93 -17.35 7.62 6.11
C ASP A 93 -17.50 8.06 7.57
N GLU A 94 -16.51 7.76 8.42
CA GLU A 94 -16.44 8.24 9.81
C GLU A 94 -16.43 9.78 9.90
N LYS A 95 -15.69 10.46 9.01
CA LYS A 95 -15.70 11.94 8.95
C LYS A 95 -17.02 12.50 8.46
N GLN A 96 -17.67 11.85 7.49
CA GLN A 96 -18.99 12.27 7.01
C GLN A 96 -20.06 12.10 8.08
N ASP A 97 -20.02 10.99 8.83
CA ASP A 97 -20.93 10.75 9.94
C ASP A 97 -20.71 11.79 11.06
N TYR A 98 -19.46 12.08 11.41
CA TYR A 98 -19.11 13.17 12.32
C TYR A 98 -19.67 14.52 11.85
N ILE A 99 -19.52 14.88 10.57
CA ILE A 99 -20.05 16.16 10.05
C ILE A 99 -21.57 16.20 10.14
N LYS A 100 -22.27 15.09 9.89
CA LYS A 100 -23.74 15.02 9.97
C LYS A 100 -24.25 15.10 11.41
N ASN A 101 -23.60 14.41 12.33
CA ASN A 101 -24.09 14.23 13.69
C ASN A 101 -23.45 15.17 14.73
N SER A 102 -22.31 15.79 14.44
CA SER A 102 -21.67 16.73 15.35
C SER A 102 -22.47 18.02 15.43
N LEU A 103 -23.04 18.30 16.61
CA LEU A 103 -23.68 19.57 16.92
C LEU A 103 -22.73 20.75 16.67
N LYS A 104 -21.43 20.58 16.90
CA LYS A 104 -20.44 21.64 16.70
C LYS A 104 -20.30 22.08 15.24
N MET A 105 -20.47 21.17 14.29
CA MET A 105 -20.45 21.51 12.86
C MET A 105 -21.75 22.19 12.40
N ASN A 106 -22.87 21.93 13.07
CA ASN A 106 -24.16 22.56 12.80
C ASN A 106 -24.37 23.89 13.55
N LEU A 107 -23.54 24.20 14.55
CA LEU A 107 -23.57 25.46 15.29
C LEU A 107 -22.97 26.61 14.46
N ASP A 108 -23.75 27.68 14.28
CA ASP A 108 -23.24 28.95 13.73
C ASP A 108 -22.22 29.54 14.72
N TYR A 109 -20.94 29.48 14.34
CA TYR A 109 -19.82 29.99 15.14
C TYR A 109 -20.00 31.45 15.59
N VAL A 110 -20.76 32.25 14.84
CA VAL A 110 -20.98 33.67 15.12
C VAL A 110 -22.22 33.91 16.01
N ARG A 111 -23.18 32.97 16.06
CA ARG A 111 -24.47 33.13 16.74
C ARG A 111 -24.79 32.01 17.75
N CYS A 112 -23.77 31.37 18.32
CA CYS A 112 -23.97 30.36 19.34
C CYS A 112 -24.17 30.99 20.73
N PRO A 113 -25.29 30.74 21.43
CA PRO A 113 -25.42 31.09 22.84
C PRO A 113 -24.42 30.29 23.69
N GLU A 114 -23.64 31.01 24.52
CA GLU A 114 -22.68 30.41 25.46
C GLU A 114 -23.19 30.57 26.90
N SER A 115 -23.03 29.51 27.70
CA SER A 115 -23.27 29.54 29.15
C SER A 115 -21.98 29.15 29.84
N PHE A 116 -21.54 29.94 30.82
CA PHE A 116 -20.32 29.68 31.55
C PHE A 116 -20.55 29.57 33.07
N ALA A 117 -19.67 28.83 33.72
CA ALA A 117 -19.50 28.78 35.16
C ALA A 117 -18.04 29.10 35.50
N GLU A 118 -17.84 29.85 36.59
CA GLU A 118 -16.53 30.12 37.15
C GLU A 118 -16.42 29.45 38.51
N LEU A 119 -15.44 28.56 38.64
CA LEU A 119 -15.10 27.88 39.88
C LEU A 119 -13.82 28.51 40.41
N THR A 120 -13.89 29.13 41.58
CA THR A 120 -12.73 29.67 42.27
C THR A 120 -12.21 28.64 43.26
N VAL A 121 -10.95 28.23 43.09
CA VAL A 121 -10.28 27.31 44.03
C VAL A 121 -9.68 28.15 45.16
N ALA A 122 -10.31 28.09 46.33
CA ALA A 122 -9.83 28.74 47.55
C ALA A 122 -9.69 27.70 48.67
N GLY A 123 -8.58 27.76 49.41
CA GLY A 123 -8.38 26.93 50.59
C GLY A 123 -9.34 27.36 51.70
N THR A 124 -10.06 26.40 52.28
CA THR A 124 -11.00 26.64 53.39
C THR A 124 -10.34 26.59 54.77
N GLY A 125 -9.03 26.36 54.86
CA GLY A 125 -8.26 26.25 56.10
C GLY A 125 -7.40 27.48 56.43
N GLU A 126 -6.82 27.49 57.64
CA GLU A 126 -5.92 28.55 58.13
C GLU A 126 -4.62 28.68 57.32
N LYS A 127 -4.26 27.67 56.52
CA LYS A 127 -3.13 27.73 55.59
C LYS A 127 -3.63 28.03 54.18
N PRO A 128 -3.14 29.10 53.53
CA PRO A 128 -3.41 29.31 52.11
C PRO A 128 -2.81 28.15 51.31
N LEU A 129 -3.54 27.70 50.29
CA LEU A 129 -3.04 26.71 49.34
C LEU A 129 -1.79 27.25 48.65
N THR A 130 -0.81 26.38 48.45
CA THR A 130 0.33 26.71 47.60
C THR A 130 -0.11 26.79 46.13
N THR A 131 0.68 27.48 45.31
CA THR A 131 0.44 27.56 43.86
C THR A 131 0.40 26.17 43.23
N ALA A 132 1.25 25.24 43.68
CA ALA A 132 1.30 23.87 43.17
C ALA A 132 0.04 23.07 43.52
N GLU A 133 -0.45 23.18 44.76
CA GLU A 133 -1.71 22.53 45.17
C GLU A 133 -2.91 23.10 44.44
N THR A 134 -2.96 24.42 44.27
CA THR A 134 -4.04 25.10 43.53
C THR A 134 -4.09 24.62 42.08
N VAL A 135 -2.94 24.54 41.40
CA VAL A 135 -2.86 24.04 40.02
C VAL A 135 -3.23 22.56 39.93
N SER A 136 -2.84 21.74 40.91
CA SER A 136 -3.21 20.32 40.97
C SER A 136 -4.72 20.13 41.08
N ILE A 137 -5.38 20.88 41.96
CA ILE A 137 -6.84 20.86 42.13
C ILE A 137 -7.54 21.34 40.86
N MET A 138 -7.02 22.37 40.20
CA MET A 138 -7.56 22.84 38.91
C MET A 138 -7.48 21.79 37.82
N ASN A 139 -6.37 21.04 37.74
CA ASN A 139 -6.22 19.96 36.77
C ASN A 139 -7.14 18.79 37.10
N ALA A 140 -7.30 18.43 38.38
CA ALA A 140 -8.25 17.41 38.79
C ALA A 140 -9.70 17.80 38.45
N LEU A 141 -10.07 19.07 38.64
CA LEU A 141 -11.38 19.61 38.21
C LEU A 141 -11.53 19.58 36.68
N TYR A 142 -10.48 19.91 35.94
CA TYR A 142 -10.47 19.79 34.49
C TYR A 142 -10.71 18.34 34.06
N ASP A 143 -9.98 17.39 34.65
CA ASP A 143 -10.08 15.98 34.32
C ASP A 143 -11.47 15.41 34.66
N GLU A 144 -12.05 15.79 35.80
CA GLU A 144 -13.41 15.38 36.16
C GLU A 144 -14.46 15.94 35.19
N VAL A 145 -14.36 17.22 34.83
CA VAL A 145 -15.34 17.86 33.92
C VAL A 145 -15.20 17.35 32.48
N TYR A 146 -14.00 17.01 32.01
CA TYR A 146 -13.77 16.56 30.63
C TYR A 146 -13.84 15.03 30.45
N PHE A 147 -13.25 14.28 31.38
CA PHE A 147 -13.07 12.82 31.29
C PHE A 147 -13.89 12.05 32.31
N GLY A 148 -14.51 12.73 33.28
CA GLY A 148 -15.40 12.10 34.25
C GLY A 148 -16.69 11.56 33.63
N ASN A 149 -17.46 10.83 34.45
CA ASN A 149 -18.67 10.14 34.01
C ASN A 149 -19.83 11.09 33.74
N SER A 150 -19.80 12.31 34.28
CA SER A 150 -20.86 13.32 34.17
C SER A 150 -21.23 13.64 32.71
N VAL A 151 -20.23 13.75 31.83
CA VAL A 151 -20.47 14.00 30.39
C VAL A 151 -21.18 12.81 29.73
N SER A 152 -20.84 11.58 30.12
CA SER A 152 -21.46 10.36 29.56
C SER A 152 -22.92 10.23 30.02
N GLU A 153 -23.19 10.46 31.30
CA GLU A 153 -24.54 10.37 31.87
C GLU A 153 -25.49 11.42 31.29
N ILE A 154 -25.00 12.65 31.09
CA ILE A 154 -25.79 13.73 30.49
C ILE A 154 -26.04 13.45 29.00
N ALA A 155 -25.05 12.88 28.30
CA ALA A 155 -25.21 12.49 26.90
C ALA A 155 -26.24 11.37 26.72
N GLU A 156 -26.22 10.33 27.58
CA GLU A 156 -27.21 9.26 27.58
C GLU A 156 -28.63 9.77 27.84
N LYS A 157 -28.81 10.63 28.86
CA LYS A 157 -30.14 11.23 29.18
C LYS A 157 -30.72 12.04 28.02
N ARG A 158 -29.87 12.60 27.17
CA ARG A 158 -30.25 13.48 26.05
C ARG A 158 -30.24 12.76 24.71
N GLY A 159 -29.95 11.45 24.69
CA GLY A 159 -29.86 10.65 23.47
C GLY A 159 -28.74 11.11 22.53
N MET A 160 -27.69 11.72 23.05
CA MET A 160 -26.56 12.26 22.30
C MET A 160 -25.32 11.38 22.48
N ASN A 161 -24.40 11.42 21.51
CA ASN A 161 -23.08 10.83 21.69
C ASN A 161 -22.26 11.69 22.67
N SER A 162 -21.63 11.05 23.65
CA SER A 162 -20.81 11.71 24.68
C SER A 162 -19.61 12.45 24.10
N GLU A 163 -19.06 12.00 22.96
CA GLU A 163 -18.00 12.70 22.25
C GLU A 163 -18.47 14.04 21.70
N TYR A 164 -19.66 14.08 21.09
CA TYR A 164 -20.22 15.32 20.55
C TYR A 164 -20.58 16.32 21.65
N LEU A 165 -21.07 15.85 22.80
CA LEU A 165 -21.29 16.71 23.97
C LEU A 165 -19.98 17.26 24.54
N ARG A 166 -18.93 16.44 24.60
CA ARG A 166 -17.60 16.87 25.07
C ARG A 166 -17.01 17.98 24.22
N GLU A 167 -17.27 17.99 22.91
CA GLU A 167 -16.82 19.05 21.99
C GLU A 167 -17.47 20.42 22.24
N LEU A 168 -18.64 20.42 22.88
CA LEU A 168 -19.38 21.63 23.25
C LEU A 168 -18.90 22.24 24.57
N ILE A 169 -18.12 21.48 25.35
CA ILE A 169 -17.55 21.91 26.61
C ILE A 169 -16.13 22.43 26.35
N SER A 170 -15.82 23.60 26.92
CA SER A 170 -14.48 24.20 26.91
C SER A 170 -14.10 24.63 28.31
N VAL A 171 -13.03 24.07 28.87
CA VAL A 171 -12.53 24.44 30.20
C VAL A 171 -11.28 25.31 30.04
N LYS A 172 -11.30 26.50 30.65
CA LYS A 172 -10.18 27.45 30.68
C LYS A 172 -9.67 27.58 32.11
N ILE A 173 -8.40 27.25 32.32
CA ILE A 173 -7.74 27.42 33.62
C ILE A 173 -7.01 28.77 33.62
N THR A 174 -7.24 29.58 34.64
CA THR A 174 -6.52 30.85 34.87
C THR A 174 -5.74 30.74 36.18
N PRO A 175 -4.46 30.28 36.15
CA PRO A 175 -3.67 30.02 37.35
C PRO A 175 -3.44 31.28 38.19
N ALA A 176 -3.30 32.45 37.55
CA ALA A 176 -3.05 33.71 38.24
C ALA A 176 -4.24 34.19 39.08
N ALA A 177 -5.47 33.79 38.74
CA ALA A 177 -6.68 34.18 39.45
C ALA A 177 -7.26 33.06 40.31
N SER A 178 -6.64 31.87 40.32
CA SER A 178 -7.19 30.66 40.93
C SER A 178 -8.59 30.26 40.40
N VAL A 179 -8.90 30.58 39.13
CA VAL A 179 -10.22 30.34 38.52
C VAL A 179 -10.17 29.27 37.42
N VAL A 180 -11.12 28.33 37.45
CA VAL A 180 -11.45 27.41 36.35
C VAL A 180 -12.78 27.85 35.74
N ARG A 181 -12.78 28.23 34.46
CA ARG A 181 -13.99 28.61 33.73
C ARG A 181 -14.43 27.47 32.83
N VAL A 182 -15.61 26.91 33.09
CA VAL A 182 -16.25 25.91 32.23
C VAL A 182 -17.24 26.64 31.32
N ILE A 183 -17.07 26.50 30.01
CA ILE A 183 -17.90 27.12 28.97
C ILE A 183 -18.64 26.00 28.25
N VAL A 184 -19.96 26.08 28.20
CA VAL A 184 -20.83 25.17 27.47
C VAL A 184 -21.48 25.93 26.33
N ARG A 185 -21.36 25.39 25.11
CA ARG A 185 -21.98 25.91 23.90
C ARG A 185 -23.15 25.02 23.50
N ALA A 186 -24.29 25.60 23.17
CA ALA A 186 -25.43 24.84 22.66
C ALA A 186 -26.21 25.66 21.63
N GLU A 187 -27.12 25.01 20.91
CA GLU A 187 -27.99 25.68 19.93
C GLU A 187 -28.95 26.69 20.58
N ASP A 188 -29.32 26.45 21.85
CA ASP A 188 -30.21 27.32 22.63
C ASP A 188 -29.61 27.66 24.01
N THR A 189 -29.83 28.90 24.43
CA THR A 189 -29.44 29.49 25.72
C THR A 189 -29.98 28.71 26.92
N GLU A 190 -31.22 28.21 26.85
CA GLU A 190 -31.78 27.39 27.93
C GLU A 190 -31.10 26.03 28.00
N ASN A 191 -30.78 25.46 26.84
CA ASN A 191 -30.11 24.18 26.73
C ASN A 191 -28.66 24.25 27.26
N ALA A 192 -27.94 25.33 26.94
CA ALA A 192 -26.60 25.61 27.48
C ALA A 192 -26.61 25.80 29.00
N LYS A 193 -27.67 26.39 29.56
CA LYS A 193 -27.84 26.55 31.02
C LYS A 193 -28.16 25.22 31.69
N ALA A 194 -29.01 24.39 31.09
CA ALA A 194 -29.37 23.07 31.61
C ALA A 194 -28.16 22.14 31.64
N ILE A 195 -27.39 22.05 30.54
CA ILE A 195 -26.17 21.22 30.48
C ILE A 195 -25.14 21.71 31.51
N LYS A 196 -24.93 23.02 31.66
CA LYS A 196 -24.05 23.58 32.69
C LYS A 196 -24.52 23.20 34.11
N GLY A 197 -25.83 23.30 34.39
CA GLY A 197 -26.39 22.99 35.70
C GLY A 197 -26.42 21.50 36.05
N GLU A 198 -26.28 20.61 35.08
CA GLU A 198 -26.14 19.17 35.30
C GLU A 198 -24.65 18.74 35.42
N LEU A 199 -23.73 19.54 34.88
CA LEU A 199 -22.27 19.30 34.93
C LEU A 199 -21.61 19.72 36.26
N LEU A 200 -22.24 20.60 37.03
CA LEU A 200 -21.72 21.23 38.25
C LEU A 200 -22.75 21.14 39.38
#